data_AF-A0A7W7QAP0-F1
#
_entry.id   AF-A0A7W7QAP0-F1
#
_cell.length_a   1.000
_cell.length_b   1.000
_cell.length_c   1.000
_cell.angle_alpha   90.00
_cell.angle_beta   90.00
_cell.angle_gamma   90.00
#
_symmetry.space_group_name_H-M   'P 1'
#
loop_
_entity.id
_entity.type
_entity.pdbx_description
1 polymer ?
#
loop_
_entity_poly.entity_id
_entity_poly.type
_entity_poly.pdbx_seq_one_letter_code
_entity_poly.pdbx_strand_id
1 'polypeptide(L)'
;MTVAIRVLDELRRCSVPLDDDQLAKRLSVSPRQTINQVCRRLAAEGRLRRFDGPDGKIVNELQLTDGEVLVRELPAGDSTEQRQAEAMVLQLLGERLGLTLRPCNIPLGDGVRAEVDGVDEAFTTLVEVWARHGPPKPAQKHKVLADALKLIHVGRVLRTSPRLILCLCDAEAARHFSTARSWAADALRAFDVEVIVIDVPADVSAAVRAAQLRQVR
;
A
#
# COMPACT_ATOMS: atom_id res chain seq x y z
N MET A 1 13.16 -17.54 -15.07
CA MET A 1 13.31 -16.88 -13.74
C MET A 1 14.75 -17.03 -13.28
N THR A 2 15.42 -15.96 -12.85
CA THR A 2 16.86 -16.02 -12.50
C THR A 2 17.08 -16.61 -11.10
N VAL A 3 18.28 -17.12 -10.83
CA VAL A 3 18.65 -17.61 -9.48
C VAL A 3 18.54 -16.51 -8.43
N ALA A 4 18.82 -15.26 -8.79
CA ALA A 4 18.69 -14.11 -7.89
C ALA A 4 17.24 -13.86 -7.43
N ILE A 5 16.28 -13.92 -8.35
CA ILE A 5 14.85 -13.79 -8.00
C ILE A 5 14.43 -14.92 -7.05
N ARG A 6 14.85 -16.14 -7.36
CA ARG A 6 14.58 -17.33 -6.54
C ARG A 6 15.15 -17.21 -5.12
N VAL A 7 16.35 -16.68 -4.97
CA VAL A 7 16.99 -16.42 -3.66
C VAL A 7 16.17 -15.42 -2.84
N LEU A 8 15.77 -14.30 -3.44
CA LEU A 8 14.98 -13.28 -2.75
C LEU A 8 13.60 -13.80 -2.35
N ASP A 9 12.94 -14.56 -3.23
CA ASP A 9 11.64 -15.15 -2.93
C ASP A 9 11.72 -16.19 -1.81
N GLU A 10 12.79 -16.98 -1.75
CA GLU A 10 13.00 -17.96 -0.67
C GLU A 10 13.28 -17.27 0.67
N LEU A 11 14.08 -16.22 0.68
CA LEU A 11 14.33 -15.41 1.89
C LEU A 11 13.06 -14.67 2.35
N ARG A 12 12.22 -14.18 1.42
CA ARG A 12 10.90 -13.61 1.72
C ARG A 12 9.98 -14.63 2.40
N ARG A 13 9.97 -15.89 1.93
CA ARG A 13 9.10 -16.95 2.47
C ARG A 13 9.50 -17.40 3.87
N CYS A 14 10.80 -17.46 4.17
CA CYS A 14 11.26 -18.12 5.39
C CYS A 14 11.23 -17.24 6.64
N SER A 15 11.16 -15.91 6.49
CA SER A 15 11.19 -14.93 7.59
C SER A 15 12.38 -15.07 8.56
N VAL A 16 13.34 -15.96 8.27
CA VAL A 16 14.57 -16.22 9.03
C VAL A 16 15.77 -16.17 8.09
N PRO A 17 16.95 -15.70 8.58
CA PRO A 17 18.17 -15.72 7.80
C PRO A 17 18.58 -17.15 7.39
N LEU A 18 19.02 -17.34 6.14
CA LEU A 18 19.44 -18.64 5.61
C LEU A 18 20.89 -18.63 5.15
N ASP A 19 21.63 -19.69 5.45
CA ASP A 19 22.99 -19.88 4.94
C ASP A 19 23.00 -20.30 3.45
N ASP A 20 24.17 -20.16 2.82
CA ASP A 20 24.36 -20.49 1.39
C ASP A 20 24.09 -21.99 1.07
N ASP A 21 24.24 -22.92 2.04
CA ASP A 21 23.94 -24.36 1.87
C ASP A 21 22.43 -24.62 1.89
N GLN A 22 21.73 -23.98 2.83
CA GLN A 22 20.29 -24.05 2.97
C GLN A 22 19.61 -23.49 1.71
N LEU A 23 20.08 -22.35 1.19
CA LEU A 23 19.59 -21.77 -0.06
C LEU A 23 19.89 -22.68 -1.27
N ALA A 24 21.10 -23.24 -1.38
CA ALA A 24 21.45 -24.15 -2.46
C ALA A 24 20.56 -25.40 -2.47
N LYS A 25 20.32 -25.99 -1.29
CA LYS A 25 19.47 -27.17 -1.13
C LYS A 25 18.01 -26.88 -1.50
N ARG A 26 17.44 -25.80 -0.95
CA ARG A 26 16.02 -25.42 -1.16
C ARG A 26 15.73 -25.00 -2.59
N LEU A 27 16.68 -24.31 -3.23
CA LEU A 27 16.55 -23.88 -4.62
C LEU A 27 17.04 -24.94 -5.62
N SER A 28 17.51 -26.10 -5.16
CA SER A 28 18.11 -27.13 -6.00
C SER A 28 19.15 -26.54 -6.97
N VAL A 29 20.00 -25.63 -6.46
CA VAL A 29 21.05 -24.96 -7.23
C VAL A 29 22.39 -25.60 -6.90
N SER A 30 23.05 -26.10 -7.93
CA SER A 30 24.43 -26.58 -7.87
C SER A 30 25.25 -25.90 -8.98
N PRO A 31 26.51 -25.50 -8.73
CA PRO A 31 27.23 -25.59 -7.46
C PRO A 31 26.78 -24.55 -6.43
N ARG A 32 27.04 -24.79 -5.13
CA ARG A 32 26.87 -23.81 -4.02
C ARG A 32 27.49 -22.45 -4.34
N GLN A 33 28.59 -22.43 -5.09
CA GLN A 33 29.27 -21.20 -5.52
C GLN A 33 28.36 -20.25 -6.30
N THR A 34 27.37 -20.77 -7.02
CA THR A 34 26.36 -19.94 -7.71
C THR A 34 25.54 -19.14 -6.70
N ILE A 35 25.11 -19.75 -5.59
CA ILE A 35 24.40 -19.05 -4.51
C ILE A 35 25.32 -18.03 -3.84
N ASN A 36 26.56 -18.40 -3.55
CA ASN A 36 27.52 -17.49 -2.93
C ASN A 36 27.78 -16.23 -3.79
N GLN A 37 28.00 -16.40 -5.10
CA GLN A 37 28.19 -15.30 -6.04
C GLN A 37 26.94 -14.41 -6.15
N VAL A 38 25.76 -15.04 -6.26
CA VAL A 38 24.49 -14.32 -6.35
C VAL A 38 24.21 -13.53 -5.08
N CYS A 39 24.41 -14.12 -3.90
CA CYS A 39 24.13 -13.44 -2.63
C CYS A 39 25.16 -12.34 -2.33
N ARG A 40 26.44 -12.51 -2.71
CA ARG A 40 27.42 -11.41 -2.65
C ARG A 40 27.02 -10.24 -3.54
N ARG A 41 26.55 -10.51 -4.76
CA ARG A 41 26.07 -9.48 -5.66
C ARG A 41 24.82 -8.77 -5.11
N LEU A 42 23.83 -9.53 -4.63
CA LEU A 42 22.62 -8.98 -4.02
C LEU A 42 22.93 -8.14 -2.76
N ALA A 43 23.95 -8.53 -1.98
CA ALA A 43 24.42 -7.75 -0.84
C ALA A 43 25.08 -6.43 -1.28
N ALA A 44 25.89 -6.45 -2.35
CA ALA A 44 26.47 -5.24 -2.93
C ALA A 44 25.39 -4.31 -3.51
N GLU A 45 24.28 -4.87 -3.99
CA GLU A 45 23.09 -4.13 -4.45
C GLU A 45 22.17 -3.69 -3.30
N GLY A 46 22.50 -3.98 -2.03
CA GLY A 46 21.71 -3.62 -0.85
C GLY A 46 20.43 -4.44 -0.66
N ARG A 47 20.17 -5.47 -1.47
CA ARG A 47 18.90 -6.23 -1.45
C ARG A 47 18.86 -7.32 -0.37
N LEU A 48 20.01 -7.65 0.22
CA LEU A 48 20.13 -8.55 1.36
C LEU A 48 21.33 -8.16 2.22
N ARG A 49 21.27 -8.50 3.50
CA ARG A 49 22.39 -8.39 4.45
C ARG A 49 23.03 -9.76 4.63
N ARG A 50 24.36 -9.79 4.65
CA ARG A 50 25.15 -10.97 5.02
C ARG A 50 25.81 -10.73 6.38
N PHE A 51 25.69 -11.68 7.30
CA PHE A 51 26.33 -11.61 8.62
C PHE A 51 26.58 -13.00 9.19
N ASP A 52 27.38 -13.11 10.25
CA ASP A 52 27.67 -14.36 10.92
C ASP A 52 26.47 -14.81 11.77
N GLY A 53 25.91 -15.98 11.44
CA GLY A 53 24.83 -16.62 12.17
C GLY A 53 25.32 -17.33 13.44
N PRO A 54 24.40 -17.83 14.28
CA PRO A 54 24.70 -18.45 15.57
C PRO A 54 25.63 -19.67 15.49
N ASP A 55 25.64 -20.36 14.34
CA ASP A 55 26.49 -21.54 14.10
C ASP A 55 27.85 -21.19 13.44
N GLY A 56 28.25 -19.92 13.42
CA GLY A 56 29.48 -19.45 12.77
C GLY A 56 29.44 -19.50 11.23
N LYS A 57 28.25 -19.73 10.66
CA LYS A 57 28.02 -19.71 9.21
C LYS A 57 27.52 -18.34 8.76
N ILE A 58 27.95 -17.89 7.58
CA ILE A 58 27.40 -16.68 6.96
C ILE A 58 25.96 -16.95 6.53
N VAL A 59 25.02 -16.21 7.10
CA VAL A 59 23.60 -16.22 6.77
C VAL A 59 23.23 -14.99 5.95
N ASN A 60 22.17 -15.14 5.16
CA ASN A 60 21.61 -14.10 4.31
C ASN A 60 20.23 -13.73 4.85
N GLU A 61 20.03 -12.45 5.15
CA GLU A 61 18.75 -11.88 5.57
C GLU A 61 18.28 -10.91 4.50
N LEU A 62 17.01 -11.01 4.10
CA LEU A 62 16.44 -10.06 3.16
C LEU A 62 16.46 -8.66 3.78
N GLN A 63 17.14 -7.73 3.12
CA GLN A 63 16.93 -6.33 3.41
C GLN A 63 15.69 -5.93 2.63
N LEU A 64 14.62 -5.64 3.38
CA LEU A 64 13.57 -4.77 2.87
C LEU A 64 14.26 -3.42 2.65
N THR A 65 14.86 -3.22 1.48
CA THR A 65 15.20 -1.86 1.06
C THR A 65 13.88 -1.12 0.98
N ASP A 66 13.81 0.02 1.66
CA ASP A 66 12.85 1.07 1.31
C ASP A 66 13.04 1.33 -0.19
N GLY A 67 12.21 0.72 -1.03
CA GLY A 67 12.38 0.75 -2.49
C GLY A 67 12.59 -0.59 -3.19
N GLU A 68 11.58 -1.46 -3.16
CA GLU A 68 10.96 -1.91 -4.43
C GLU A 68 9.46 -1.57 -4.34
N VAL A 69 9.18 -0.29 -4.07
CA VAL A 69 7.90 0.32 -4.39
C VAL A 69 7.81 0.31 -5.91
N LEU A 70 7.14 -0.70 -6.47
CA LEU A 70 6.68 -0.64 -7.85
C LEU A 70 5.63 0.46 -7.91
N VAL A 71 6.08 1.69 -8.12
CA VAL A 71 5.25 2.82 -8.54
C VAL A 71 4.63 2.36 -9.86
N ARG A 72 3.34 2.07 -9.82
CA ARG A 72 2.62 1.57 -10.98
C ARG A 72 2.08 2.78 -11.75
N GLU A 73 2.50 2.95 -13.00
CA GLU A 73 1.69 3.68 -13.96
C GLU A 73 0.38 2.89 -14.18
N LEU A 74 -0.74 3.52 -13.85
CA LEU A 74 -2.04 2.88 -13.84
C LEU A 74 -2.55 2.64 -15.28
N PRO A 75 -2.99 1.42 -15.63
CA PRO A 75 -3.58 1.16 -16.95
C PRO A 75 -4.94 1.85 -17.12
N ALA A 76 -5.27 2.21 -18.36
CA ALA A 76 -6.50 2.87 -18.75
C ALA A 76 -7.72 1.92 -18.67
N GLY A 77 -8.66 2.21 -17.78
CA GLY A 77 -9.95 1.52 -17.67
C GLY A 77 -11.04 2.39 -17.05
N ASP A 78 -12.04 2.71 -17.87
CA ASP A 78 -13.44 3.15 -17.66
C ASP A 78 -13.89 4.12 -16.55
N SER A 79 -12.99 4.89 -15.94
CA SER A 79 -13.38 6.22 -15.44
C SER A 79 -12.18 7.13 -15.27
N THR A 80 -11.75 7.75 -16.37
CA THR A 80 -10.64 8.70 -16.36
C THR A 80 -10.96 9.90 -15.45
N GLU A 81 -12.19 10.39 -15.47
CA GLU A 81 -12.63 11.53 -14.66
C GLU A 81 -12.66 11.22 -13.16
N GLN A 82 -13.14 10.03 -12.77
CA GLN A 82 -13.13 9.59 -11.37
C GLN A 82 -11.70 9.41 -10.86
N ARG A 83 -10.83 8.80 -11.67
CA ARG A 83 -9.41 8.62 -11.34
C ARG A 83 -8.66 9.96 -11.27
N GLN A 84 -8.96 10.89 -12.16
CA GLN A 84 -8.42 12.25 -12.12
C GLN A 84 -8.87 12.99 -10.85
N ALA A 85 -10.14 12.82 -10.45
CA ALA A 85 -10.64 13.39 -9.21
C ALA A 85 -9.97 12.76 -7.98
N GLU A 86 -9.79 11.43 -7.95
CA GLU A 86 -9.09 10.73 -6.86
C GLU A 86 -7.62 11.19 -6.77
N ALA A 87 -6.92 11.32 -7.89
CA ALA A 87 -5.55 11.84 -7.93
C ALA A 87 -5.46 13.30 -7.46
N MET A 88 -6.39 14.16 -7.88
CA MET A 88 -6.45 15.57 -7.44
C MET A 88 -6.71 15.68 -5.94
N VAL A 89 -7.67 14.92 -5.42
CA VAL A 89 -7.98 14.87 -3.98
C VAL A 89 -6.76 14.43 -3.18
N LEU A 90 -6.05 13.41 -3.65
CA LEU A 90 -4.83 12.94 -3.01
C LEU A 90 -3.74 14.02 -2.98
N GLN A 91 -3.54 14.73 -4.09
CA GLN A 91 -2.56 15.80 -4.19
C GLN A 91 -2.90 16.93 -3.20
N LEU A 92 -4.15 17.41 -3.18
CA LEU A 92 -4.61 18.46 -2.27
C LEU A 92 -4.48 18.04 -0.80
N LEU A 93 -4.74 16.77 -0.48
CA LEU A 93 -4.47 16.23 0.84
C LEU A 93 -2.98 16.29 1.17
N GLY A 94 -2.12 15.85 0.25
CA GLY A 94 -0.66 15.90 0.42
C GLY A 94 -0.17 17.31 0.70
N GLU A 95 -0.61 18.29 -0.09
CA GLU A 95 -0.31 19.72 0.11
C GLU A 95 -0.76 20.21 1.49
N ARG A 96 -1.99 19.88 1.91
CA ARG A 96 -2.51 20.23 3.24
C ARG A 96 -1.69 19.62 4.38
N LEU A 97 -1.18 18.41 4.20
CA LEU A 97 -0.39 17.69 5.20
C LEU A 97 1.12 18.02 5.14
N GLY A 98 1.58 18.72 4.10
CA GLY A 98 3.01 18.91 3.83
C GLY A 98 3.73 17.61 3.45
N LEU A 99 3.01 16.64 2.87
CA LEU A 99 3.52 15.32 2.50
C LEU A 99 3.41 15.10 0.99
N THR A 100 4.39 14.38 0.43
CA THR A 100 4.24 13.82 -0.92
C THR A 100 3.61 12.44 -0.80
N LEU A 101 2.34 12.32 -1.17
CA LEU A 101 1.60 11.06 -1.15
C LEU A 101 1.59 10.42 -2.54
N ARG A 102 1.88 9.12 -2.61
CA ARG A 102 1.91 8.38 -3.89
C ARG A 102 1.20 7.03 -3.76
N PRO A 103 0.55 6.55 -4.82
CA PRO A 103 0.03 5.19 -4.86
C PRO A 103 1.14 4.18 -4.63
N CYS A 104 0.89 3.21 -3.77
CA CYS A 104 1.88 2.21 -3.41
C CYS A 104 1.23 0.83 -3.27
N ASN A 105 1.85 -0.17 -3.88
CA ASN A 105 1.43 -1.55 -3.72
C ASN A 105 2.28 -2.24 -2.63
N ILE A 106 1.69 -2.42 -1.45
CA ILE A 106 2.36 -2.91 -0.26
C ILE A 106 2.26 -4.45 -0.17
N PRO A 107 3.39 -5.16 -0.04
CA PRO A 107 3.37 -6.61 0.19
C PRO A 107 2.90 -6.93 1.61
N LEU A 108 1.98 -7.88 1.73
CA LEU A 108 1.41 -8.32 3.02
C LEU A 108 1.98 -9.66 3.52
N GLY A 109 2.83 -10.32 2.71
CA GLY A 109 3.32 -11.68 2.95
C GLY A 109 2.67 -12.70 2.01
N ASP A 110 3.29 -13.87 1.83
CA ASP A 110 2.76 -15.01 1.06
C ASP A 110 2.30 -14.69 -0.38
N GLY A 111 2.91 -13.67 -1.01
CA GLY A 111 2.54 -13.21 -2.35
C GLY A 111 1.28 -12.32 -2.39
N VAL A 112 0.67 -12.05 -1.25
CA VAL A 112 -0.46 -11.12 -1.11
C VAL A 112 0.03 -9.68 -1.15
N ARG A 113 -0.75 -8.83 -1.81
CA ARG A 113 -0.43 -7.44 -2.09
C ARG A 113 -1.68 -6.58 -1.92
N ALA A 114 -1.53 -5.42 -1.30
CA ALA A 114 -2.57 -4.42 -1.16
C ALA A 114 -2.13 -3.12 -1.82
N GLU A 115 -2.95 -2.60 -2.72
CA GLU A 115 -2.77 -1.28 -3.30
C GLU A 115 -3.38 -0.24 -2.35
N VAL A 116 -2.56 0.74 -1.96
CA VAL A 116 -2.97 1.90 -1.16
C VAL A 116 -2.85 3.14 -2.03
N ASP A 117 -3.90 3.97 -2.04
CA ASP A 117 -3.99 5.12 -2.95
C ASP A 117 -2.92 6.17 -2.67
N GLY A 118 -2.58 6.37 -1.40
CA GLY A 118 -1.57 7.35 -0.97
C GLY A 118 -0.73 6.89 0.19
N VAL A 119 0.59 6.96 0.02
CA VAL A 119 1.58 6.66 1.05
C VAL A 119 2.69 7.70 0.99
N ASP A 120 3.18 8.16 2.14
CA ASP A 120 4.37 9.01 2.22
C ASP A 120 5.65 8.15 2.16
N GLU A 121 6.78 8.78 1.85
CA GLU A 121 8.06 8.07 1.67
C GLU A 121 8.47 7.24 2.90
N ALA A 122 8.16 7.72 4.10
CA ALA A 122 8.50 7.06 5.35
C ALA A 122 7.45 6.02 5.81
N PHE A 123 6.40 5.77 5.02
CA PHE A 123 5.30 4.86 5.38
C PHE A 123 4.66 5.19 6.74
N THR A 124 4.62 6.46 7.11
CA THR A 124 4.02 6.95 8.36
C THR A 124 2.57 7.38 8.18
N THR A 125 2.09 7.51 6.95
CA THR A 125 0.72 7.89 6.59
C THR A 125 0.22 7.01 5.46
N LEU A 126 -0.95 6.41 5.62
CA LEU A 126 -1.64 5.64 4.60
C LEU A 126 -3.00 6.28 4.30
N VAL A 127 -3.34 6.37 3.02
CA VAL A 127 -4.55 7.06 2.55
C VAL A 127 -5.31 6.21 1.53
N GLU A 128 -6.62 6.12 1.72
CA GLU A 128 -7.57 5.70 0.70
C GLU A 128 -8.45 6.88 0.29
N VAL A 129 -8.63 7.07 -1.01
CA VAL A 129 -9.38 8.19 -1.56
C VAL A 129 -10.72 7.74 -2.10
N TRP A 130 -11.77 8.47 -1.73
CA TRP A 130 -13.10 8.28 -2.27
C TRP A 130 -13.65 9.61 -2.77
N ALA A 131 -13.41 9.91 -4.05
CA ALA A 131 -13.78 11.18 -4.68
C ALA A 131 -15.20 11.13 -5.28
N ARG A 132 -16.23 10.93 -4.45
CA ARG A 132 -17.63 10.90 -4.89
C ARG A 132 -18.46 11.92 -4.12
N HIS A 133 -19.50 12.42 -4.78
CA HIS A 133 -20.36 13.47 -4.24
C HIS A 133 -21.76 12.96 -3.88
N GLY A 134 -22.29 13.46 -2.76
CA GLY A 134 -23.61 13.10 -2.24
C GLY A 134 -23.59 11.85 -1.36
N PRO A 135 -24.72 11.57 -0.68
CA PRO A 135 -24.78 10.49 0.29
C PRO A 135 -24.51 9.12 -0.36
N PRO A 136 -23.65 8.28 0.25
CA PRO A 136 -23.30 6.99 -0.33
C PRO A 136 -24.49 6.02 -0.28
N LYS A 137 -24.70 5.30 -1.39
CA LYS A 137 -25.58 4.13 -1.47
C LYS A 137 -25.04 2.98 -0.61
N PRO A 138 -25.86 1.98 -0.23
CA PRO A 138 -25.41 0.86 0.62
C PRO A 138 -24.13 0.16 0.13
N ALA A 139 -24.05 -0.20 -1.15
CA ALA A 139 -22.85 -0.83 -1.72
C ALA A 139 -21.61 0.10 -1.68
N GLN A 140 -21.82 1.41 -1.82
CA GLN A 140 -20.73 2.38 -1.72
C GLN A 140 -20.21 2.51 -0.28
N LYS A 141 -21.10 2.40 0.72
CA LYS A 141 -20.68 2.33 2.14
C LYS A 141 -19.82 1.11 2.41
N HIS A 142 -20.21 -0.04 1.88
CA HIS A 142 -19.40 -1.26 2.01
C HIS A 142 -18.03 -1.10 1.34
N LYS A 143 -17.96 -0.42 0.19
CA LYS A 143 -16.67 -0.10 -0.45
C LYS A 143 -15.79 0.72 0.50
N VAL A 144 -16.26 1.87 0.98
CA VAL A 144 -15.48 2.75 1.87
C VAL A 144 -14.99 2.02 3.12
N LEU A 145 -15.83 1.14 3.68
CA LEU A 145 -15.45 0.35 4.86
C LEU A 145 -14.47 -0.78 4.53
N ALA A 146 -14.54 -1.37 3.33
CA ALA A 146 -13.53 -2.31 2.86
C ALA A 146 -12.17 -1.62 2.67
N ASP A 147 -12.17 -0.39 2.14
CA ASP A 147 -10.97 0.44 2.00
C ASP A 147 -10.38 0.79 3.39
N ALA A 148 -11.23 1.08 4.38
CA ALA A 148 -10.79 1.27 5.77
C ALA A 148 -10.17 0.00 6.38
N LEU A 149 -10.80 -1.16 6.16
CA LEU A 149 -10.27 -2.45 6.62
C LEU A 149 -8.90 -2.74 5.99
N LYS A 150 -8.72 -2.38 4.72
CA LYS A 150 -7.43 -2.49 4.02
C LYS A 150 -6.37 -1.65 4.72
N LEU A 151 -6.65 -0.38 5.03
CA LEU A 151 -5.73 0.49 5.78
C LEU A 151 -5.35 -0.11 7.15
N ILE A 152 -6.34 -0.58 7.91
CA ILE A 152 -6.12 -1.19 9.23
C ILE A 152 -5.23 -2.42 9.12
N HIS A 153 -5.46 -3.28 8.13
CA HIS A 153 -4.66 -4.48 7.94
C HIS A 153 -3.23 -4.15 7.51
N VAL A 154 -3.06 -3.28 6.51
CA VAL A 154 -1.75 -2.82 6.04
C VAL A 154 -0.96 -2.18 7.19
N GLY A 155 -1.59 -1.29 7.95
CA GLY A 155 -0.96 -0.60 9.08
C GLY A 155 -0.47 -1.55 10.19
N ARG A 156 -1.07 -2.74 10.34
CA ARG A 156 -0.60 -3.77 11.27
C ARG A 156 0.58 -4.59 10.77
N VAL A 157 0.77 -4.65 9.46
CA VAL A 157 1.88 -5.40 8.83
C VAL A 157 3.14 -4.53 8.74
N LEU A 158 2.96 -3.21 8.60
CA LEU A 158 4.07 -2.26 8.58
C LEU A 158 4.77 -2.18 9.95
N ARG A 159 6.06 -1.88 9.91
CA ARG A 159 6.87 -1.63 11.13
C ARG A 159 6.61 -0.25 11.72
N THR A 160 6.24 0.68 10.86
CA THR A 160 5.71 1.99 11.24
C THR A 160 4.31 1.77 11.79
N SER A 161 3.88 2.54 12.79
CA SER A 161 2.48 2.62 13.19
C SER A 161 1.88 3.82 12.46
N PRO A 162 1.34 3.64 11.24
CA PRO A 162 1.04 4.76 10.39
C PRO A 162 -0.29 5.40 10.79
N ARG A 163 -0.41 6.69 10.51
CA ARG A 163 -1.68 7.40 10.51
C ARG A 163 -2.55 6.88 9.36
N LEU A 164 -3.78 6.48 9.66
CA LEU A 164 -4.71 5.91 8.68
C LEU A 164 -5.74 6.97 8.28
N ILE A 165 -5.87 7.27 6.99
CA ILE A 165 -6.74 8.34 6.51
C ILE A 165 -7.68 7.81 5.42
N LEU A 166 -8.99 7.99 5.64
CA LEU A 166 -10.01 7.96 4.60
C LEU A 166 -10.23 9.39 4.10
N CYS A 167 -9.88 9.66 2.85
CA CYS A 167 -9.99 10.98 2.25
C CYS A 167 -11.20 11.06 1.32
N LEU A 168 -12.17 11.92 1.63
CA LEU A 168 -13.37 12.15 0.84
C LEU A 168 -13.39 13.57 0.28
N CYS A 169 -14.13 13.79 -0.81
CA CYS A 169 -14.23 15.12 -1.43
C CYS A 169 -15.58 15.84 -1.19
N ASP A 170 -16.45 15.27 -0.34
CA ASP A 170 -17.82 15.77 -0.13
C ASP A 170 -18.25 15.51 1.32
N ALA A 171 -18.68 16.58 2.00
CA ALA A 171 -19.06 16.52 3.41
C ALA A 171 -20.31 15.67 3.65
N GLU A 172 -21.27 15.69 2.73
CA GLU A 172 -22.48 14.85 2.83
C GLU A 172 -22.14 13.37 2.72
N ALA A 173 -21.18 13.02 1.87
CA ALA A 173 -20.67 11.66 1.81
C ALA A 173 -19.94 11.23 3.08
N ALA A 174 -19.09 12.10 3.61
CA ALA A 174 -18.30 11.84 4.81
C ALA A 174 -19.15 11.71 6.08
N ARG A 175 -20.34 12.33 6.11
CA ARG A 175 -21.21 12.37 7.29
C ARG A 175 -21.47 10.99 7.87
N HIS A 176 -21.72 9.97 7.04
CA HIS A 176 -22.01 8.62 7.51
C HIS A 176 -20.83 7.94 8.25
N PHE A 177 -19.60 8.34 7.92
CA PHE A 177 -18.36 7.76 8.42
C PHE A 177 -17.68 8.60 9.51
N SER A 178 -18.14 9.84 9.71
CA SER A 178 -17.53 10.79 10.64
C SER A 178 -18.50 11.22 11.75
N THR A 179 -19.46 12.07 11.42
CA THR A 179 -20.29 12.79 12.41
C THR A 179 -21.61 12.11 12.73
N ALA A 180 -22.07 11.18 11.90
CA ALA A 180 -23.30 10.44 12.15
C ALA A 180 -23.13 9.45 13.33
N ARG A 181 -24.21 9.25 14.09
CA ARG A 181 -24.33 8.12 15.02
C ARG A 181 -24.54 6.83 14.23
N SER A 182 -23.45 6.28 13.71
CA SER A 182 -23.43 5.01 12.98
C SER A 182 -22.39 4.08 13.58
N TRP A 183 -22.60 2.78 13.47
CA TRP A 183 -21.60 1.78 13.85
C TRP A 183 -20.29 1.97 13.05
N ALA A 184 -20.40 2.42 11.80
CA ALA A 184 -19.27 2.69 10.93
C ALA A 184 -18.38 3.82 11.47
N ALA A 185 -18.99 4.96 11.81
CA ALA A 185 -18.27 6.10 12.39
C ALA A 185 -17.67 5.77 13.77
N ASP A 186 -18.33 4.90 14.53
CA ASP A 186 -17.78 4.40 15.79
C ASP A 186 -16.57 3.47 15.60
N ALA A 187 -16.68 2.51 14.70
CA ALA A 187 -15.58 1.59 14.36
C ALA A 187 -14.36 2.35 13.82
N LEU A 188 -14.55 3.30 12.90
CA LEU A 188 -13.44 4.09 12.35
C LEU A 188 -12.68 4.86 13.44
N ARG A 189 -13.40 5.48 14.38
CA ARG A 189 -12.78 6.12 15.55
C ARG A 189 -12.05 5.12 16.44
N ALA A 190 -12.65 3.96 16.69
CA ALA A 190 -12.06 2.93 17.55
C ALA A 190 -10.78 2.28 16.97
N PHE A 191 -10.62 2.33 15.64
CA PHE A 191 -9.42 1.85 14.94
C PHE A 191 -8.47 2.98 14.53
N ASP A 192 -8.64 4.19 15.07
CA ASP A 192 -7.82 5.37 14.76
C ASP A 192 -7.73 5.68 13.24
N VAL A 193 -8.83 5.42 12.51
CA VAL A 193 -8.97 5.79 11.10
C VAL A 193 -9.60 7.19 11.01
N GLU A 194 -8.80 8.13 10.54
CA GLU A 194 -9.21 9.52 10.37
C GLU A 194 -10.00 9.72 9.09
N VAL A 195 -11.14 10.39 9.18
CA VAL A 195 -11.94 10.79 8.02
C VAL A 195 -11.65 12.25 7.72
N ILE A 196 -10.98 12.53 6.61
CA ILE A 196 -10.65 13.89 6.16
C ILE A 196 -11.48 14.22 4.94
N VAL A 197 -12.07 15.42 4.94
CA VAL A 197 -12.74 15.99 3.77
C VAL A 197 -11.83 17.03 3.13
N ILE A 198 -11.66 16.93 1.82
CA ILE A 198 -10.93 17.88 0.98
C ILE A 198 -11.93 18.55 0.04
N ASP A 199 -11.98 19.88 0.09
CA ASP A 199 -12.74 20.65 -0.88
C ASP A 199 -12.00 20.64 -2.21
N VAL A 200 -12.68 20.14 -3.26
CA VAL A 200 -12.16 20.18 -4.62
C VAL A 200 -12.68 21.41 -5.37
N PRO A 201 -11.93 21.93 -6.35
CA PRO A 201 -12.41 23.00 -7.23
C PRO A 201 -13.78 22.70 -7.84
N ALA A 202 -14.60 23.74 -8.01
CA ALA A 202 -16.01 23.60 -8.41
C ALA A 202 -16.18 22.95 -9.80
N ASP A 203 -15.26 23.19 -10.72
CA ASP A 203 -15.19 22.56 -12.04
C ASP A 203 -14.92 21.06 -11.94
N VAL A 204 -13.99 20.63 -11.06
CA VAL A 204 -13.73 19.21 -10.77
C VAL A 204 -14.95 18.57 -10.12
N SER A 205 -15.58 19.24 -9.15
CA SER A 205 -16.82 18.75 -8.51
C SER A 205 -17.94 18.54 -9.54
N ALA A 206 -18.11 19.48 -10.47
CA ALA A 206 -19.10 19.40 -11.54
C ALA A 206 -18.80 18.23 -12.49
N ALA A 207 -17.54 18.03 -12.87
CA ALA A 207 -17.12 16.92 -13.73
C ALA A 207 -17.37 15.55 -13.07
N VAL A 208 -17.05 15.40 -11.78
CA VAL A 208 -17.33 14.18 -11.01
C VAL A 208 -18.83 13.91 -10.96
N ARG A 209 -19.65 14.93 -10.62
CA ARG A 209 -21.12 14.78 -10.58
C ARG A 209 -21.67 14.37 -11.95
N ALA A 210 -21.20 14.96 -13.04
CA ALA A 210 -21.60 14.60 -14.40
C ALA A 210 -21.19 13.15 -14.76
N ALA A 211 -19.99 12.72 -14.37
CA ALA A 211 -19.55 11.33 -14.55
C ALA A 211 -20.42 10.35 -13.74
N GLN A 212 -20.74 10.68 -12.48
CA GLN A 212 -21.61 9.83 -11.64
C GLN A 212 -23.00 9.66 -12.23
N LEU A 213 -23.60 10.70 -12.81
CA LEU A 213 -24.92 10.63 -13.43
C LEU A 213 -24.93 9.68 -14.65
N ARG A 214 -23.86 9.68 -15.44
CA ARG A 214 -23.69 8.74 -16.58
C ARG A 214 -23.57 7.28 -16.13
N GLN A 215 -23.08 7.03 -14.91
CA GLN A 215 -22.92 5.69 -14.34
C GLN A 215 -24.19 5.12 -13.68
N VAL A 216 -25.26 5.92 -13.55
CA VAL A 216 -26.56 5.41 -13.08
C VAL A 216 -27.24 4.68 -14.24
N ARG A 217 -26.96 3.39 -14.38
CA ARG A 217 -27.71 2.45 -15.20
C ARG A 217 -28.26 1.33 -14.33
#